data_AF-A0A173VF81-F1
#
_entry.id   AF-A0A173VF81-F1
#
_cell.length_a   1.000
_cell.length_b   1.000
_cell.length_c   1.000
_cell.angle_alpha   90.00
_cell.angle_beta   90.00
_cell.angle_gamma   90.00
#
_symmetry.space_group_name_H-M   'P 1'
#
loop_
_entity.id
_entity.type
_entity.pdbx_description
1 polymer ?
#
loop_
_entity_poly.entity_id
_entity_poly.type
_entity_poly.pdbx_seq_one_letter_code
_entity_poly.pdbx_strand_id
1 'polypeptide(L)'
;MIAPDLFEFAYVPDWYGQLEELERLALPESWKFRKPSRETKNTVTPILERYIHTIFRKQVIDFNSESDTRKADGIFHLENECAFFHTGLYTRRYKGIYGYFERNNYSDSVREWYFRGFCDEMSPKLRYIEPLPQKPVYHMAQSGINFNPEWPIRVNVNHVLGDEENLERIMVL
;
A
#
# COMPACT_ATOMS: atom_id res chain seq x y z
N MET A 1 3.34 -11.75 -18.13
CA MET A 1 3.91 -11.27 -16.85
C MET A 1 4.10 -9.78 -16.95
N ILE A 2 3.73 -9.03 -15.93
CA ILE A 2 3.87 -7.57 -15.90
C ILE A 2 5.22 -7.17 -15.29
N ALA A 3 5.72 -5.99 -15.67
CA ALA A 3 7.04 -5.51 -15.23
C ALA A 3 7.03 -5.14 -13.74
N PRO A 4 8.02 -5.59 -12.95
CA PRO A 4 8.08 -5.33 -11.51
C PRO A 4 8.66 -3.94 -11.15
N ASP A 5 9.09 -3.17 -12.15
CA ASP A 5 9.46 -1.76 -11.98
C ASP A 5 8.25 -0.86 -12.32
N LEU A 6 7.94 0.09 -11.44
CA LEU A 6 6.77 0.97 -11.56
C LEU A 6 6.83 1.85 -12.82
N PHE A 7 8.01 2.38 -13.14
CA PHE A 7 8.21 3.22 -14.32
C PHE A 7 8.32 2.40 -15.60
N GLU A 8 8.60 1.10 -15.49
CA GLU A 8 8.45 0.13 -16.58
C GLU A 8 7.00 -0.28 -16.83
N PHE A 9 6.22 -0.42 -15.77
CA PHE A 9 4.83 -0.82 -15.85
C PHE A 9 3.94 0.28 -16.43
N ALA A 10 4.12 1.53 -15.97
CA ALA A 10 3.25 2.65 -16.31
C ALA A 10 3.99 3.94 -16.68
N TYR A 11 3.29 4.82 -17.40
CA TYR A 11 3.65 6.22 -17.49
C TYR A 11 3.29 6.92 -16.17
N VAL A 12 4.27 7.57 -15.54
CA VAL A 12 4.14 8.20 -14.22
C VAL A 12 4.51 9.68 -14.33
N PRO A 13 3.53 10.57 -14.54
CA PRO A 13 3.77 12.00 -14.55
C PRO A 13 3.84 12.55 -13.11
N ASP A 14 4.65 13.60 -12.93
CA ASP A 14 4.78 14.34 -11.67
C ASP A 14 4.95 13.44 -10.43
N TRP A 15 5.93 12.53 -10.49
CA TRP A 15 6.11 11.52 -9.44
C TRP A 15 6.24 12.12 -8.03
N TYR A 16 6.93 13.25 -7.88
CA TYR A 16 7.08 13.89 -6.57
C TYR A 16 5.78 14.52 -6.07
N GLY A 17 4.95 15.12 -6.94
CA GLY A 17 3.61 15.56 -6.57
C GLY A 17 2.71 14.41 -6.12
N GLN A 18 2.79 13.26 -6.80
CA GLN A 18 2.07 12.04 -6.38
C GLN A 18 2.47 11.55 -4.98
N LEU A 19 3.77 11.63 -4.64
CA LEU A 19 4.25 11.28 -3.30
C LEU A 19 3.79 12.28 -2.23
N GLU A 20 3.70 13.56 -2.56
CA GLU A 20 3.17 14.58 -1.65
C GLU A 20 1.68 14.35 -1.34
N GLU A 21 0.87 14.01 -2.35
CA GLU A 21 -0.53 13.60 -2.14
C GLU A 21 -0.64 12.38 -1.24
N LEU A 22 0.20 11.37 -1.46
CA LEU A 22 0.22 10.17 -0.63
C LEU A 22 0.60 10.49 0.82
N GLU A 23 1.62 11.32 1.05
CA GLU A 23 2.02 11.77 2.38
C GLU A 23 0.86 12.47 3.11
N ARG A 24 0.08 13.30 2.41
CA ARG A 24 -1.09 13.98 3.00
C ARG A 24 -2.23 13.01 3.31
N LEU A 25 -2.44 12.02 2.46
CA LEU A 25 -3.51 11.03 2.60
C LEU A 25 -3.22 10.03 3.73
N ALA A 26 -1.96 9.64 3.88
CA ALA A 26 -1.51 8.66 4.86
C ALA A 26 -1.50 9.20 6.31
N LEU A 27 -1.41 8.27 7.25
CA LEU A 27 -1.05 8.59 8.62
C LEU A 27 0.29 9.34 8.66
N PRO A 28 0.45 10.34 9.55
CA PRO A 28 1.70 11.09 9.64
C PRO A 28 2.88 10.19 9.99
N GLU A 29 3.89 10.18 9.13
CA GLU A 29 5.12 9.42 9.32
C GLU A 29 6.34 10.28 8.96
N SER A 30 7.51 9.90 9.49
CA SER A 30 8.77 10.59 9.19
C SER A 30 9.39 10.05 7.90
N TRP A 31 9.04 10.65 6.76
CA TRP A 31 9.54 10.23 5.43
C TRP A 31 10.97 10.69 5.09
N LYS A 32 11.64 11.37 6.02
CA LYS A 32 13.02 11.83 5.91
C LYS A 32 13.96 11.03 6.80
N PHE A 33 15.18 10.81 6.32
CA PHE A 33 16.25 10.27 7.15
C PHE A 33 16.71 11.32 8.16
N ARG A 34 16.79 10.94 9.45
CA ARG A 34 17.33 11.82 10.49
C ARG A 34 18.81 12.17 10.27
N LYS A 35 19.57 11.24 9.71
CA LYS A 35 20.98 11.38 9.35
C LYS A 35 21.18 10.74 7.98
N PRO A 36 21.00 11.47 6.87
CA PRO A 36 21.20 10.92 5.55
C PRO A 36 22.67 10.56 5.37
N SER A 37 22.96 9.30 5.00
CA SER A 37 24.32 8.85 4.68
C SER A 37 24.71 9.11 3.23
N ARG A 38 23.72 9.39 2.37
CA ARG A 38 23.86 9.67 0.93
C ARG A 38 22.82 10.71 0.51
N GLU A 39 23.19 11.54 -0.46
CA GLU A 39 22.26 12.45 -1.11
C GLU A 39 21.33 11.68 -2.05
N THR A 40 20.04 11.98 -1.99
CA THR A 40 18.98 11.43 -2.85
C THR A 40 18.37 12.54 -3.69
N LYS A 41 17.93 12.21 -4.92
CA LYS A 41 17.26 13.18 -5.80
C LYS A 41 15.99 13.74 -5.14
N ASN A 42 15.20 12.87 -4.52
CA ASN A 42 14.11 13.28 -3.66
C ASN A 42 14.65 13.72 -2.29
N THR A 43 14.51 14.99 -1.96
CA THR A 43 14.93 15.57 -0.67
C THR A 43 13.76 15.75 0.31
N VAL A 44 12.53 15.51 -0.15
CA VAL A 44 11.31 15.75 0.63
C VAL A 44 10.83 14.44 1.27
N THR A 45 10.65 13.39 0.48
CA THR A 45 10.08 12.09 0.92
C THR A 45 10.90 10.87 0.45
N PRO A 46 12.25 10.84 0.60
CA PRO A 46 13.09 9.77 0.06
C PRO A 46 12.76 8.37 0.60
N ILE A 47 12.26 8.28 1.84
CA ILE A 47 11.85 6.99 2.43
C ILE A 47 10.56 6.50 1.76
N LEU A 48 9.58 7.39 1.56
CA LEU A 48 8.29 7.07 0.95
C LEU A 48 8.46 6.62 -0.50
N GLU A 49 9.30 7.33 -1.26
CA GLU A 49 9.63 6.96 -2.64
C GLU A 49 10.16 5.52 -2.72
N ARG A 50 11.19 5.22 -1.92
CA ARG A 50 11.78 3.87 -1.88
C ARG A 50 10.77 2.83 -1.41
N TYR A 51 9.93 3.18 -0.44
CA TYR A 51 8.89 2.31 0.08
C TYR A 51 7.90 1.92 -1.01
N ILE A 52 7.32 2.89 -1.75
CA ILE A 52 6.36 2.60 -2.81
C ILE A 52 6.97 1.74 -3.92
N HIS A 53 8.20 2.04 -4.36
CA HIS A 53 8.90 1.18 -5.31
C HIS A 53 9.05 -0.26 -4.82
N THR A 54 9.39 -0.43 -3.55
CA THR A 54 9.56 -1.75 -2.94
C THR A 54 8.24 -2.51 -2.86
N ILE A 55 7.16 -1.83 -2.45
CA ILE A 55 5.82 -2.40 -2.29
C ILE A 55 5.21 -2.80 -3.63
N PHE A 56 5.32 -1.93 -4.64
CA PHE A 56 4.86 -2.22 -5.99
C PHE A 56 5.60 -3.44 -6.56
N ARG A 57 6.94 -3.40 -6.51
CA ARG A 57 7.79 -4.49 -7.00
C ARG A 57 7.42 -5.82 -6.37
N LYS A 58 7.23 -5.83 -5.05
CA LYS A 58 6.85 -7.03 -4.31
C LYS A 58 5.51 -7.59 -4.78
N GLN A 59 4.45 -6.77 -4.80
CA GLN A 59 3.12 -7.23 -5.23
C GLN A 59 3.12 -7.74 -6.66
N VAL A 60 3.86 -7.10 -7.57
CA VAL A 60 3.99 -7.59 -8.95
C VAL A 60 4.69 -8.95 -9.01
N ILE A 61 5.76 -9.16 -8.22
CA ILE A 61 6.45 -10.46 -8.16
C ILE A 61 5.52 -11.53 -7.61
N ASP A 62 4.81 -11.23 -6.52
CA ASP A 62 3.87 -12.15 -5.89
C ASP A 62 2.71 -12.48 -6.85
N PHE A 63 2.16 -11.48 -7.54
CA PHE A 63 1.13 -11.63 -8.59
C PHE A 63 1.60 -12.53 -9.74
N ASN A 64 2.78 -12.25 -10.29
CA ASN A 64 3.34 -13.05 -11.39
C ASN A 64 3.66 -14.50 -10.97
N SER A 65 3.83 -14.77 -9.68
CA SER A 65 4.15 -16.09 -9.14
C SER A 65 2.92 -16.87 -8.68
N GLU A 66 1.77 -16.23 -8.54
CA GLU A 66 0.52 -16.88 -8.15
C GLU A 66 -0.18 -17.49 -9.37
N SER A 67 -0.56 -18.76 -9.22
CA SER A 67 -1.21 -19.55 -10.27
C SER A 67 -2.73 -19.43 -10.25
N ASP A 68 -3.31 -19.14 -9.09
CA ASP A 68 -4.75 -18.93 -8.91
C ASP A 68 -5.10 -17.48 -9.22
N THR A 69 -5.84 -17.26 -10.30
CA THR A 69 -6.23 -15.91 -10.77
C THR A 69 -6.93 -15.11 -9.68
N ARG A 70 -7.84 -15.71 -8.91
CA ARG A 70 -8.59 -15.00 -7.87
C ARG A 70 -7.69 -14.58 -6.72
N LYS A 71 -6.68 -15.40 -6.37
CA LYS A 71 -5.67 -15.01 -5.38
C LYS A 71 -4.73 -13.94 -5.92
N ALA A 72 -4.34 -14.04 -7.20
CA ALA A 72 -3.51 -13.05 -7.85
C ALA A 72 -4.20 -11.67 -7.84
N ASP A 73 -5.49 -11.59 -8.17
CA ASP A 73 -6.28 -10.35 -8.10
C ASP A 73 -6.31 -9.75 -6.68
N GLY A 74 -6.27 -10.61 -5.66
CA GLY A 74 -6.16 -10.22 -4.26
C GLY A 74 -4.77 -9.73 -3.84
N ILE A 75 -3.75 -9.85 -4.70
CA ILE A 75 -2.38 -9.33 -4.49
C ILE A 75 -2.18 -8.05 -5.29
N PHE A 76 -2.55 -8.08 -6.57
CA PHE A 76 -2.47 -6.96 -7.49
C PHE A 76 -3.63 -7.11 -8.47
N HIS A 77 -4.57 -6.17 -8.44
CA HIS A 77 -5.74 -6.24 -9.30
C HIS A 77 -5.38 -5.71 -10.69
N LEU A 78 -5.65 -6.49 -11.73
CA LEU A 78 -5.32 -6.15 -13.12
C LEU A 78 -6.48 -6.55 -14.04
N GLU A 79 -7.26 -5.57 -14.45
CA GLU A 79 -8.37 -5.74 -15.39
C GLU A 79 -8.11 -4.99 -16.71
N ASN A 80 -9.07 -5.05 -17.65
CA ASN A 80 -8.89 -4.40 -18.94
C ASN A 80 -8.74 -2.87 -18.84
N GLU A 81 -9.43 -2.20 -17.92
CA GLU A 81 -9.46 -0.72 -17.89
C GLU A 81 -8.68 -0.11 -16.72
N CYS A 82 -8.38 -0.92 -15.69
CA CYS A 82 -7.79 -0.43 -14.46
C CYS A 82 -6.85 -1.47 -13.82
N ALA A 83 -5.92 -0.96 -13.02
CA ALA A 83 -5.09 -1.78 -12.17
C ALA A 83 -4.91 -1.13 -10.80
N PHE A 84 -4.75 -1.94 -9.75
CA PHE A 84 -4.60 -1.46 -8.38
C PHE A 84 -3.58 -2.29 -7.60
N PHE A 85 -2.84 -1.62 -6.73
CA PHE A 85 -2.03 -2.27 -5.70
C PHE A 85 -2.28 -1.62 -4.36
N HIS A 86 -2.19 -2.40 -3.28
CA HIS A 86 -2.31 -1.88 -1.92
C HIS A 86 -0.97 -1.28 -1.50
N THR A 87 -0.93 -0.02 -1.08
CA THR A 87 0.34 0.65 -0.69
C THR A 87 0.90 0.12 0.63
N GLY A 88 0.05 -0.46 1.47
CA GLY A 88 0.38 -0.89 2.83
C GLY A 88 0.22 0.23 3.86
N LEU A 89 -0.03 1.46 3.41
CA LEU A 89 -0.31 2.63 4.22
C LEU A 89 -1.81 2.77 4.45
N TYR A 90 -2.15 3.52 5.50
CA TYR A 90 -3.52 3.77 5.91
C TYR A 90 -3.77 5.26 6.08
N THR A 91 -5.01 5.68 5.84
CA THR A 91 -5.46 7.01 6.19
C THR A 91 -5.62 7.18 7.71
N ARG A 92 -5.86 8.41 8.17
CA ARG A 92 -6.20 8.70 9.58
C ARG A 92 -7.40 7.94 10.12
N ARG A 93 -8.27 7.43 9.25
CA ARG A 93 -9.44 6.61 9.61
C ARG A 93 -9.18 5.12 9.48
N TYR A 94 -7.91 4.72 9.37
CA TYR A 94 -7.46 3.35 9.19
C TYR A 94 -8.08 2.68 7.96
N LYS A 95 -8.17 3.44 6.87
CA LYS A 95 -8.62 2.96 5.55
C LYS A 95 -7.42 2.69 4.66
N GLY A 96 -7.38 1.53 4.01
CA GLY A 96 -6.24 1.16 3.16
C GLY A 96 -6.08 2.16 2.01
N ILE A 97 -4.83 2.48 1.67
CA ILE A 97 -4.51 3.36 0.54
C ILE A 97 -3.99 2.52 -0.62
N TYR A 98 -4.49 2.80 -1.81
CA TYR A 98 -4.21 2.07 -3.04
C TYR A 98 -3.60 3.00 -4.07
N GLY A 99 -2.58 2.53 -4.78
CA GLY A 99 -2.15 3.16 -6.03
C GLY A 99 -2.99 2.60 -7.18
N TYR A 100 -3.42 3.47 -8.10
CA TYR A 100 -4.29 3.08 -9.19
C TYR A 100 -3.80 3.56 -10.55
N PHE A 101 -4.09 2.73 -11.55
CA PHE A 101 -3.74 2.95 -12.94
C PHE A 101 -5.00 2.87 -13.80
N GLU A 102 -4.97 3.62 -14.89
CA GLU A 102 -5.98 3.55 -15.95
C GLU A 102 -5.26 3.27 -17.28
N ARG A 103 -6.01 2.83 -18.29
CA ARG A 103 -5.44 2.68 -19.63
C ARG A 103 -4.90 3.99 -20.17
N ASN A 104 -3.72 3.89 -20.77
CA ASN A 104 -3.07 5.02 -21.39
C ASN A 104 -3.65 5.27 -22.78
N ASN A 105 -4.46 6.33 -22.89
CA ASN A 105 -5.12 6.71 -24.15
C ASN A 105 -4.24 7.59 -25.07
N TYR A 106 -2.98 7.84 -24.69
CA TYR A 106 -2.05 8.61 -25.52
C TYR A 106 -1.42 7.70 -26.59
N SER A 107 -1.79 7.93 -27.85
CA SER A 107 -1.40 7.12 -29.02
C SER A 107 0.12 6.95 -29.20
N ASP A 108 0.91 7.90 -28.73
CA ASP A 108 2.37 7.94 -28.92
C ASP A 108 3.14 7.39 -27.71
N SER A 109 2.44 6.91 -26.68
CA SER A 109 3.08 6.38 -25.48
C SER A 109 3.38 4.89 -25.61
N VAL A 110 4.61 4.49 -25.27
CA VAL A 110 5.02 3.08 -25.25
C VAL A 110 4.45 2.32 -24.05
N ARG A 111 3.92 3.04 -23.04
CA ARG A 111 3.39 2.44 -21.81
C ARG A 111 1.89 2.24 -21.93
N GLU A 112 1.42 1.02 -21.71
CA GLU A 112 -0.02 0.70 -21.74
C GLU A 112 -0.80 1.30 -20.56
N TRP A 113 -0.13 1.52 -19.43
CA TRP A 113 -0.73 1.99 -18.18
C TRP A 113 -0.35 3.42 -17.87
N TYR A 114 -1.29 4.18 -17.34
CA TYR A 114 -1.09 5.53 -16.83
C TYR A 114 -1.29 5.53 -15.33
N PHE A 115 -0.27 5.92 -14.55
CA PHE A 115 -0.40 6.07 -13.11
C PHE A 115 -1.15 7.35 -12.79
N ARG A 116 -2.32 7.20 -12.16
CA ARG A 116 -3.22 8.32 -11.85
C ARG A 116 -3.04 8.88 -10.45
N GLY A 117 -2.50 8.08 -9.54
CA GLY A 117 -2.20 8.48 -8.17
C GLY A 117 -2.71 7.49 -7.14
N PHE A 118 -3.09 8.03 -5.99
CA PHE A 118 -3.48 7.24 -4.82
C PHE A 118 -4.93 7.55 -4.41
N CYS A 119 -5.63 6.56 -3.87
CA CYS A 119 -6.96 6.72 -3.29
C CYS A 119 -7.17 5.76 -2.11
N ASP A 120 -8.09 6.08 -1.21
CA ASP A 120 -8.44 5.19 -0.10
C ASP A 120 -9.50 4.16 -0.51
N GLU A 121 -9.69 3.14 0.34
CA GLU A 121 -10.65 2.04 0.12
C GLU A 121 -12.11 2.50 -0.10
N MET A 122 -12.47 3.72 0.30
CA MET A 122 -13.82 4.28 0.16
C MET A 122 -14.01 5.01 -1.18
N SER A 123 -12.95 5.13 -1.98
CA SER A 123 -12.99 5.76 -3.30
C SER A 123 -14.01 5.06 -4.22
N PRO A 124 -14.84 5.82 -4.97
CA PRO A 124 -15.73 5.25 -5.98
C PRO A 124 -15.00 4.40 -7.04
N LYS A 125 -13.69 4.62 -7.22
CA LYS A 125 -12.84 3.85 -8.14
C LYS A 125 -12.69 2.38 -7.75
N LEU A 126 -12.83 2.07 -6.46
CA LEU A 126 -12.69 0.72 -5.92
C LEU A 126 -14.03 -0.01 -5.75
N ARG A 127 -15.15 0.65 -6.09
CA ARG A 127 -16.51 0.16 -5.81
C ARG A 127 -16.82 -1.23 -6.38
N TYR A 128 -16.26 -1.55 -7.54
CA TYR A 128 -16.53 -2.79 -8.27
C TYR A 128 -15.34 -3.75 -8.30
N ILE A 129 -14.31 -3.47 -7.50
CA ILE A 129 -13.09 -4.27 -7.45
C ILE A 129 -13.28 -5.39 -6.43
N GLU A 130 -13.39 -6.63 -6.90
CA GLU A 130 -13.50 -7.82 -6.05
C GLU A 130 -12.66 -8.97 -6.60
N PRO A 131 -11.65 -9.47 -5.86
CA PRO A 131 -11.22 -9.02 -4.54
C PRO A 131 -10.44 -7.70 -4.59
N LEU A 132 -10.52 -6.93 -3.50
CA LEU A 132 -9.61 -5.80 -3.27
C LEU A 132 -8.18 -6.34 -3.01
N PRO A 133 -7.14 -5.72 -3.58
CA PRO A 133 -5.76 -6.04 -3.24
C PRO A 133 -5.55 -5.94 -1.73
N GLN A 134 -5.04 -7.01 -1.13
CA GLN A 134 -4.80 -7.06 0.31
C GLN A 134 -3.48 -6.37 0.65
N LYS A 135 -3.34 -5.98 1.91
CA LYS A 135 -2.09 -5.44 2.43
C LYS A 135 -0.93 -6.40 2.11
N PRO A 136 0.18 -5.92 1.52
CA PRO A 136 1.30 -6.78 1.15
C PRO A 136 1.94 -7.41 2.39
N VAL A 137 2.02 -8.74 2.40
CA VAL A 137 2.61 -9.52 3.51
C VAL A 137 4.07 -9.85 3.20
N TYR A 138 4.97 -9.46 4.09
CA TYR A 138 6.35 -9.93 4.05
C TYR A 138 6.46 -11.25 4.79
N HIS A 139 6.63 -12.35 4.06
CA HIS A 139 7.12 -13.60 4.64
C HIS A 139 8.60 -13.40 5.03
N MET A 140 8.85 -12.75 6.16
CA MET A 140 10.13 -12.92 6.83
C MET A 140 10.25 -14.41 7.16
N ALA A 141 11.36 -15.06 6.82
CA ALA A 141 11.63 -16.42 7.26
C ALA A 141 11.52 -16.45 8.79
N GLN A 142 10.42 -17.01 9.29
CA GLN A 142 10.09 -17.11 10.72
C GLN A 142 10.91 -18.23 11.37
N SER A 143 12.23 -18.22 11.18
CA SER A 143 13.15 -19.17 11.80
C SER A 143 13.38 -18.88 13.29
N GLY A 144 12.53 -18.07 13.94
CA GLY A 144 12.69 -17.65 15.33
C GLY A 144 11.37 -17.25 16.00
N ILE A 145 11.41 -17.20 17.34
CA ILE A 145 10.35 -16.74 18.26
C ILE A 145 10.15 -15.23 18.07
N ASN A 146 9.63 -14.80 16.91
CA ASN A 146 9.41 -13.40 16.59
C ASN A 146 7.90 -13.12 16.48
N PHE A 147 7.49 -11.97 17.00
CA PHE A 147 6.11 -11.48 16.92
C PHE A 147 5.67 -11.33 15.45
N ASN A 148 4.57 -11.97 15.08
CA ASN A 148 3.94 -11.80 13.77
C ASN A 148 2.76 -10.82 13.89
N PRO A 149 2.86 -9.59 13.36
CA PRO A 149 1.80 -8.59 13.46
C PRO A 149 0.54 -8.97 12.67
N GLU A 150 0.61 -9.93 11.75
CA GLU A 150 -0.53 -10.37 10.94
C GLU A 150 -1.35 -11.47 11.63
N TRP A 151 -0.95 -11.93 12.82
CA TRP A 151 -1.77 -12.89 13.58
C TRP A 151 -3.01 -12.23 14.16
N PRO A 152 -4.17 -12.93 14.14
CA PRO A 152 -5.39 -12.40 14.72
C PRO A 152 -5.21 -12.16 16.22
N ILE A 153 -5.40 -10.91 16.65
CA ILE A 153 -5.36 -10.55 18.06
C ILE A 153 -6.64 -11.07 18.73
N ARG A 154 -6.48 -11.99 19.68
CA ARG A 154 -7.60 -12.42 20.54
C ARG A 154 -7.68 -11.47 21.73
N VAL A 155 -8.65 -10.54 21.67
CA VAL A 155 -8.87 -9.58 22.76
C VAL A 155 -9.38 -10.32 23.99
N ASN A 156 -8.64 -10.25 25.09
CA ASN A 156 -9.12 -10.74 26.38
C ASN A 156 -10.01 -9.67 27.01
N VAL A 157 -11.29 -9.69 26.66
CA VAL A 157 -12.29 -8.70 27.11
C VAL A 157 -12.33 -8.62 28.64
N ASN A 158 -12.24 -9.75 29.34
CA ASN A 158 -12.25 -9.79 30.81
C ASN A 158 -11.04 -9.08 31.43
N HIS A 159 -9.87 -9.15 30.80
CA HIS A 159 -8.69 -8.44 31.27
C HIS A 159 -8.73 -6.94 30.95
N VAL A 160 -9.33 -6.56 29.82
CA VAL A 160 -9.45 -5.15 29.40
C VAL A 160 -10.56 -4.42 30.16
N LEU A 161 -11.71 -5.06 30.40
CA LEU A 161 -12.90 -4.44 31.00
C LEU A 161 -13.23 -4.93 32.42
N GLY A 162 -12.58 -5.99 32.91
CA GLY A 162 -12.80 -6.52 34.26
C GLY A 162 -11.84 -5.96 35.31
N ASP A 163 -10.91 -5.10 34.90
CA ASP A 163 -9.99 -4.39 35.80
C ASP A 163 -10.50 -2.95 36.01
N GLU A 164 -10.70 -2.60 37.29
CA GLU A 164 -11.21 -1.29 37.72
C GLU A 164 -10.30 -0.14 37.26
N GLU A 165 -8.97 -0.35 37.25
CA GLU A 165 -7.99 0.65 36.79
C GLU A 165 -8.09 0.90 35.27
N ASN A 166 -8.42 -0.14 34.49
CA ASN A 166 -8.63 0.00 33.04
C ASN A 166 -9.96 0.69 32.73
N LEU A 167 -11.01 0.42 33.52
CA LEU A 167 -12.31 1.08 33.39
C LEU A 167 -12.21 2.58 33.64
N GLU A 168 -11.41 3.02 34.62
CA GLU A 168 -11.17 4.44 34.90
C GLU A 168 -10.47 5.20 33.74
N ARG A 169 -9.70 4.48 32.91
CA ARG A 169 -8.98 5.05 31.75
C ARG A 169 -9.81 5.10 30.48
N ILE A 170 -10.91 4.36 30.42
CA ILE A 170 -11.83 4.38 29.29
C ILE A 170 -12.78 5.57 29.51
N MET A 171 -12.65 6.59 28.66
CA MET A 171 -13.47 7.79 28.73
C MET A 171 -14.94 7.42 28.49
N VAL A 172 -15.75 7.48 29.56
CA VAL A 172 -17.20 7.28 29.48
C VAL A 172 -17.82 8.58 28.94
N LEU A 173 -18.51 8.50 27.80
CA LEU A 173 -19.29 9.61 27.23
C LEU A 173 -20.56 9.89 28.04
#